data_AF-A0A2V7XDW6-F1
#
_entry.id   AF-A0A2V7XDW6-F1
#
_cell.length_a   1.000
_cell.length_b   1.000
_cell.length_c   1.000
_cell.angle_alpha   90.00
_cell.angle_beta   90.00
_cell.angle_gamma   90.00
#
_symmetry.space_group_name_H-M   'P 1'
#
loop_
_entity.id
_entity.type
_entity.pdbx_description
1 polymer ?
#
loop_
_entity_poly.entity_id
_entity_poly.type
_entity_poly.pdbx_seq_one_letter_code
_entity_poly.pdbx_strand_id
1 'polypeptide(L)'
;MSAPAVALAARQSRIVVVRLADSAEVIGTLSLIYGALLVIYPVTFPNLIVKSWERGELLPVMMLFTFLLDTALYLRIAQRLSAKPGMMAAACLGSLPLLVVGGASFILQKAVKYTLASEWPNLHARVGEEILAHTYLALVAAVFLPFLAIRLLQQFKNTV
;
A
#
# COMPACT_ATOMS: atom_id res chain seq x y z
N MET A 1 40.30 8.24 42.94
CA MET A 1 40.35 7.77 41.54
C MET A 1 38.97 7.96 40.92
N SER A 2 38.78 9.05 40.20
CA SER A 2 37.52 9.39 39.52
C SER A 2 37.46 8.63 38.19
N ALA A 3 36.51 7.70 38.06
CA ALA A 3 36.24 7.03 36.80
C ALA A 3 35.79 8.07 35.76
N PRO A 4 36.38 8.10 34.55
CA PRO A 4 35.90 8.99 33.51
C PRO A 4 34.50 8.53 33.10
N ALA A 5 33.53 9.43 33.22
CA ALA A 5 32.21 9.24 32.67
C ALA A 5 32.37 9.01 31.17
N VAL A 6 32.02 7.80 30.70
CA VAL A 6 31.93 7.48 29.28
C VAL A 6 30.90 8.46 28.72
N ALA A 7 31.38 9.49 28.03
CA ALA A 7 30.55 10.38 27.25
C ALA A 7 29.74 9.47 26.31
N LEU A 8 28.44 9.38 26.58
CA LEU A 8 27.46 8.76 25.72
C LEU A 8 27.51 9.57 24.41
N ALA A 9 28.41 9.16 23.51
CA ALA A 9 28.50 9.72 22.18
C ALA A 9 27.09 9.69 21.62
N ALA A 10 26.56 10.86 21.26
CA ALA A 10 25.22 11.01 20.71
C ALA A 10 25.12 10.01 19.55
N ARG A 11 24.41 8.91 19.79
CA ARG A 11 24.32 7.79 18.85
C ARG A 11 23.68 8.33 17.59
N GLN A 12 24.51 8.68 16.62
CA GLN A 12 24.13 9.34 15.39
C GLN A 12 23.16 8.40 14.68
N SER A 13 21.86 8.69 14.87
CA SER A 13 20.79 7.76 14.55
C SER A 13 20.77 7.60 13.04
N ARG A 14 21.27 6.46 12.55
CA ARG A 14 21.27 6.11 11.14
C ARG A 14 19.83 6.16 10.66
N ILE A 15 19.53 7.02 9.69
CA ILE A 15 18.19 7.12 9.11
C ILE A 15 17.92 5.80 8.34
N VAL A 16 16.73 5.22 8.53
CA VAL A 16 16.26 4.04 7.78
C VAL A 16 16.30 4.36 6.29
N VAL A 17 17.22 3.76 5.53
CA VAL A 17 17.20 3.84 4.06
C VAL A 17 16.24 2.79 3.55
N VAL A 18 15.12 3.23 3.00
CA VAL A 18 14.09 2.32 2.49
C VAL A 18 14.53 1.80 1.12
N ARG A 19 14.67 0.47 0.99
CA ARG A 19 14.95 -0.17 -0.30
C ARG A 19 13.62 -0.46 -0.98
N LEU A 20 13.44 -0.03 -2.23
CA LEU A 20 12.24 -0.43 -3.01
C LEU A 20 12.13 -1.95 -3.20
N ALA A 21 13.24 -2.68 -3.04
CA ALA A 21 13.22 -4.13 -3.11
C ALA A 21 12.32 -4.75 -2.04
N ASP A 22 12.26 -4.16 -0.84
CA ASP A 22 11.42 -4.67 0.26
C ASP A 22 9.93 -4.47 -0.03
N SER A 23 9.54 -3.35 -0.66
CA SER A 23 8.15 -3.15 -1.10
C SER A 23 7.80 -4.00 -2.33
N ALA A 24 8.75 -4.21 -3.25
CA ALA A 24 8.56 -5.07 -4.42
C ALA A 24 8.35 -6.54 -4.05
N GLU A 25 9.05 -7.06 -3.04
CA GLU A 25 8.84 -8.42 -2.52
C GLU A 25 7.39 -8.62 -2.02
N VAL A 26 6.86 -7.60 -1.34
CA VAL A 26 5.53 -7.67 -0.74
C VAL A 26 4.46 -7.51 -1.79
N ILE A 27 4.66 -6.61 -2.76
CA ILE A 27 3.79 -6.51 -3.93
C ILE A 27 3.79 -7.85 -4.66
N GLY A 28 4.94 -8.46 -4.91
CA GLY A 28 5.02 -9.78 -5.55
C GLY A 28 4.26 -10.85 -4.78
N THR A 29 4.38 -10.84 -3.44
CA THR A 29 3.64 -11.77 -2.57
C THR A 29 2.13 -11.51 -2.62
N LEU A 30 1.71 -10.25 -2.55
CA LEU A 30 0.31 -9.85 -2.68
C LEU A 30 -0.27 -10.25 -4.04
N SER A 31 0.46 -10.00 -5.12
CA SER A 31 0.08 -10.38 -6.48
C SER A 31 -0.08 -11.88 -6.62
N LEU A 32 0.84 -12.65 -6.00
CA LEU A 32 0.77 -14.11 -6.01
C LEU A 32 -0.43 -14.61 -5.21
N ILE A 33 -0.72 -14.05 -4.03
CA ILE A 33 -1.89 -14.40 -3.23
C ILE A 33 -3.17 -14.04 -3.99
N TYR A 34 -3.24 -12.84 -4.56
CA TYR A 34 -4.39 -12.37 -5.32
C TYR A 34 -4.66 -13.25 -6.54
N GLY A 35 -3.62 -13.57 -7.31
CA GLY A 35 -3.70 -14.49 -8.45
C GLY A 35 -4.06 -15.91 -8.03
N ALA A 36 -3.48 -16.43 -6.95
CA ALA A 36 -3.82 -17.76 -6.42
C ALA A 36 -5.29 -17.83 -5.97
N LEU A 37 -5.81 -16.79 -5.31
CA LEU A 37 -7.21 -16.72 -4.93
C LEU A 37 -8.13 -16.70 -6.15
N LEU A 38 -7.74 -16.03 -7.24
CA LEU A 38 -8.50 -16.06 -8.49
C LEU A 38 -8.49 -17.44 -9.16
N VAL A 39 -7.38 -18.17 -9.10
CA VAL A 39 -7.28 -19.51 -9.70
C VAL A 39 -8.01 -20.55 -8.86
N ILE A 40 -7.87 -20.49 -7.53
CA ILE A 40 -8.48 -21.47 -6.61
C ILE A 40 -9.97 -21.17 -6.40
N TYR A 41 -10.36 -19.89 -6.34
CA TYR A 41 -11.74 -19.44 -6.08
C TYR A 41 -12.24 -18.48 -7.18
N PRO A 42 -12.36 -18.93 -8.43
CA PRO A 42 -12.64 -18.06 -9.59
C PRO A 42 -14.01 -17.39 -9.54
N VAL A 43 -14.97 -17.92 -8.77
CA VAL A 43 -16.31 -17.34 -8.63
C VAL A 43 -16.49 -16.68 -7.26
N THR A 44 -16.05 -17.35 -6.19
CA THR A 44 -16.28 -16.90 -4.82
C THR A 44 -15.50 -15.64 -4.48
N PHE A 45 -14.24 -15.56 -4.89
CA PHE A 45 -13.38 -14.42 -4.57
C PHE A 45 -13.79 -13.14 -5.31
N PRO A 46 -14.02 -13.14 -6.64
CA PRO A 46 -14.57 -11.98 -7.33
C PRO A 46 -15.93 -11.53 -6.78
N ASN A 47 -16.84 -12.48 -6.53
CA ASN A 47 -18.15 -12.14 -5.97
C ASN A 47 -18.06 -11.51 -4.57
N LEU A 48 -17.09 -11.93 -3.75
CA LEU A 48 -16.86 -11.33 -2.44
C LEU A 48 -16.40 -9.87 -2.58
N ILE A 49 -15.48 -9.58 -3.50
CA ILE A 49 -15.01 -8.21 -3.76
C ILE A 49 -16.15 -7.34 -4.29
N VAL A 50 -16.91 -7.83 -5.28
CA VAL A 50 -18.03 -7.08 -5.88
C VAL A 50 -19.11 -6.82 -4.83
N LYS A 51 -19.52 -7.82 -4.05
CA LYS A 51 -20.50 -7.62 -2.96
C LYS A 51 -19.99 -6.65 -1.89
N SER A 52 -18.70 -6.73 -1.54
CA SER A 52 -18.10 -5.80 -0.59
C SER A 52 -18.09 -4.36 -1.13
N TRP A 53 -17.93 -4.19 -2.45
CA TRP A 53 -18.00 -2.88 -3.11
C TRP A 53 -19.44 -2.35 -3.12
N GLU A 54 -20.41 -3.19 -3.49
CA GLU A 54 -21.85 -2.84 -3.48
C GLU A 54 -22.33 -2.40 -2.09
N ARG A 55 -21.81 -3.04 -1.03
CA ARG A 55 -22.09 -2.66 0.36
C ARG A 55 -21.31 -1.44 0.84
N GLY A 56 -20.39 -0.90 0.05
CA GLY A 56 -19.51 0.20 0.45
C GLY A 56 -18.42 -0.16 1.47
N GLU A 57 -18.27 -1.45 1.78
CA GLU A 57 -17.31 -1.96 2.76
C GLU A 57 -15.91 -2.15 2.17
N LEU A 58 -15.79 -2.24 0.84
CA LEU A 58 -14.52 -2.49 0.18
C LEU A 58 -13.47 -1.40 0.49
N LEU A 59 -13.87 -0.14 0.45
CA LEU A 59 -13.00 1.01 0.71
C LEU A 59 -12.37 0.94 2.12
N PRO A 60 -13.14 0.88 3.23
CA PRO A 60 -12.55 0.82 4.56
C PRO A 60 -11.74 -0.45 4.81
N VAL A 61 -12.14 -1.59 4.24
CA VAL A 61 -11.38 -2.85 4.34
C VAL A 61 -10.02 -2.71 3.66
N MET A 62 -9.99 -2.14 2.44
CA MET A 62 -8.75 -1.89 1.72
C MET A 62 -7.85 -0.91 2.46
N MET A 63 -8.40 0.19 2.98
CA MET A 63 -7.64 1.18 3.75
C MET A 63 -7.01 0.56 5.00
N LEU A 64 -7.78 -0.22 5.76
CA LEU A 64 -7.26 -0.90 6.96
C LEU A 64 -6.17 -1.90 6.58
N PHE A 65 -6.40 -2.69 5.54
CA PHE A 65 -5.46 -3.71 5.09
C PHE A 65 -4.13 -3.10 4.60
N THR A 66 -4.18 -2.07 3.76
CA THR A 66 -2.96 -1.40 3.25
C THR A 66 -2.22 -0.69 4.37
N PHE A 67 -2.95 -0.01 5.27
CA PHE A 67 -2.34 0.64 6.44
C PHE A 67 -1.62 -0.37 7.36
N LEU A 68 -2.25 -1.51 7.65
CA LEU A 68 -1.63 -2.57 8.45
C LEU A 68 -0.39 -3.14 7.76
N LEU A 69 -0.45 -3.37 6.46
CA LEU A 69 0.66 -3.91 5.69
C LEU A 69 1.83 -2.93 5.66
N ASP A 70 1.58 -1.66 5.34
CA ASP A 70 2.59 -0.61 5.30
C ASP A 70 3.24 -0.39 6.66
N THR A 71 2.44 -0.43 7.73
CA THR A 71 2.93 -0.36 9.12
C THR A 71 3.81 -1.57 9.47
N ALA A 72 3.37 -2.78 9.12
CA ALA A 72 4.12 -4.01 9.38
C ALA A 72 5.47 -4.02 8.62
N LEU A 73 5.46 -3.57 7.36
CA LEU A 73 6.68 -3.44 6.55
C LEU A 73 7.63 -2.41 7.12
N TYR A 74 7.10 -1.26 7.50
CA TYR A 74 7.92 -0.22 8.10
C TYR A 74 8.55 -0.66 9.42
N LEU A 75 7.79 -1.35 10.28
CA LEU A 75 8.31 -1.95 11.51
C LEU A 75 9.38 -3.00 11.21
N ARG A 76 9.15 -3.89 10.23
CA ARG A 76 10.13 -4.91 9.83
C ARG A 76 11.44 -4.28 9.34
N ILE A 77 11.36 -3.22 8.53
CA ILE A 77 12.52 -2.49 8.04
C ILE A 77 13.23 -1.76 9.19
N ALA A 78 12.49 -1.07 10.06
CA ALA A 78 13.05 -0.37 11.21
C ALA A 78 13.76 -1.32 12.19
N GLN A 79 13.17 -2.48 12.46
CA GLN A 79 13.77 -3.55 13.26
C GLN A 79 15.05 -4.08 12.62
N ARG A 80 15.02 -4.41 11.32
CA ARG A 80 16.19 -4.91 10.58
C ARG A 80 17.35 -3.91 10.54
N LEU A 81 17.05 -2.61 10.45
CA LEU A 81 18.07 -1.56 10.36
C LEU A 81 18.46 -0.97 11.72
N SER A 82 17.85 -1.41 12.82
CA SER A 82 18.08 -0.87 14.18
C SER A 82 18.05 0.66 14.23
N ALA A 83 17.17 1.25 13.44
CA ALA A 83 17.15 2.68 13.14
C ALA A 83 15.80 3.28 13.56
N LYS A 84 15.84 4.51 14.08
CA LYS A 84 14.62 5.16 14.55
C LYS A 84 13.72 5.51 13.35
N PRO A 85 12.40 5.27 13.47
CA PRO A 85 11.46 5.67 12.44
C PRO A 85 11.45 7.21 12.32
N GLY A 86 11.75 7.73 11.13
CA GLY A 86 11.70 9.17 10.88
C GLY A 86 10.26 9.67 10.88
N MET A 87 9.96 10.78 11.57
CA MET A 87 8.61 11.38 11.64
C MET A 87 7.95 11.56 10.27
N MET A 88 8.71 11.98 9.24
CA MET A 88 8.18 12.14 7.88
C MET A 88 7.77 10.82 7.23
N ALA A 89 8.49 9.73 7.48
CA ALA A 89 8.13 8.41 6.96
C ALA A 89 6.84 7.90 7.61
N ALA A 90 6.67 8.11 8.92
CA ALA A 90 5.42 7.80 9.61
C ALA A 90 4.23 8.62 9.06
N ALA A 91 4.43 9.92 8.79
CA ALA A 91 3.40 10.76 8.19
C ALA A 91 3.02 10.31 6.76
N CYS A 92 4.01 9.94 5.94
CA CYS A 92 3.78 9.40 4.60
C CYS A 92 3.02 8.06 4.65
N LEU A 93 3.40 7.14 5.54
CA LEU A 93 2.75 5.84 5.69
C LEU A 93 1.33 5.94 6.26
N GLY A 94 1.03 6.96 7.06
CA GLY A 94 -0.32 7.19 7.57
C GLY A 94 -1.25 7.84 6.53
N SER A 95 -0.74 8.76 5.72
CA SER A 95 -1.58 9.60 4.85
C SER A 95 -1.65 9.15 3.39
N LEU A 96 -0.54 8.69 2.81
CA LEU A 96 -0.50 8.33 1.38
C LEU A 96 -1.36 7.10 1.06
N PRO A 97 -1.41 6.03 1.87
CA PRO A 97 -2.27 4.88 1.56
C PRO A 97 -3.75 5.27 1.54
N LEU A 98 -4.18 6.13 2.46
CA LEU A 98 -5.56 6.64 2.51
C LEU A 98 -5.88 7.47 1.27
N LEU A 99 -4.97 8.36 0.87
CA LEU A 99 -5.14 9.19 -0.32
C LEU A 99 -5.17 8.34 -1.59
N VAL A 100 -4.27 7.36 -1.71
CA VAL A 100 -4.18 6.48 -2.88
C VAL A 100 -5.41 5.58 -2.99
N VAL A 101 -5.85 4.94 -1.90
CA VAL A 101 -7.04 4.08 -1.91
C VAL A 101 -8.31 4.91 -2.16
N GLY A 102 -8.41 6.11 -1.55
CA GLY A 102 -9.52 7.03 -1.82
C GLY A 102 -9.55 7.52 -3.27
N GLY A 103 -8.41 7.91 -3.82
CA GLY A 103 -8.27 8.33 -5.21
C GLY A 103 -8.57 7.22 -6.19
N ALA A 104 -8.05 6.01 -5.96
CA ALA A 104 -8.34 4.84 -6.78
C ALA A 104 -9.82 4.45 -6.74
N SER A 105 -10.48 4.62 -5.60
CA SER A 105 -11.92 4.36 -5.48
C SER A 105 -12.76 5.39 -6.23
N PHE A 106 -12.34 6.65 -6.27
CA PHE A 106 -12.98 7.65 -7.12
C PHE A 106 -12.81 7.33 -8.62
N ILE A 107 -11.62 6.86 -9.02
CA ILE A 107 -11.36 6.41 -10.40
C ILE A 107 -12.26 5.20 -10.72
N LEU A 108 -12.35 4.22 -9.82
CA LEU A 108 -13.23 3.07 -9.98
C LEU A 108 -14.70 3.48 -10.16
N GLN A 109 -15.21 4.40 -9.34
CA GLN A 109 -16.58 4.90 -9.49
C GLN A 109 -16.81 5.54 -10.86
N LYS A 110 -15.83 6.30 -11.38
CA LYS A 110 -15.90 6.86 -12.73
C LYS A 110 -15.84 5.78 -13.81
N ALA A 111 -14.97 4.79 -13.67
CA ALA A 111 -14.84 3.68 -14.61
C ALA A 111 -16.14 2.87 -14.68
N VAL A 112 -16.73 2.51 -13.54
CA VAL A 112 -18.02 1.80 -13.48
C VAL A 112 -19.13 2.65 -14.12
N LYS A 113 -19.19 3.95 -13.82
CA LYS A 113 -20.19 4.84 -14.43
C LYS A 113 -20.03 4.93 -15.96
N TYR A 114 -18.80 4.97 -16.45
CA TYR A 114 -18.50 4.97 -17.87
C TYR A 114 -18.89 3.65 -18.56
N THR A 115 -18.57 2.52 -17.92
CA THR A 115 -18.95 1.20 -18.41
C THR A 115 -20.46 1.03 -18.47
N LEU A 116 -21.19 1.50 -17.46
CA LEU A 116 -22.67 1.49 -17.43
C LEU A 116 -23.31 2.42 -18.47
N ALA A 117 -22.62 3.51 -18.85
CA ALA A 117 -23.08 4.42 -19.90
C ALA A 117 -22.77 3.92 -21.32
N SER A 118 -22.01 2.84 -21.45
CA SER A 118 -21.60 2.27 -22.72
C SER A 118 -22.45 1.05 -23.07
N GLU A 119 -22.89 0.90 -24.32
CA GLU A 119 -23.73 -0.22 -24.76
C GLU A 119 -22.91 -1.48 -25.04
N TRP A 120 -22.33 -2.09 -24.00
CA TRP A 120 -21.59 -3.35 -24.12
C TRP A 120 -22.47 -4.57 -23.86
N PRO A 121 -22.24 -5.70 -24.57
CA PRO A 121 -22.81 -6.98 -24.17
C PRO A 121 -22.24 -7.40 -22.80
N ASN A 122 -23.10 -7.93 -21.91
CA ASN A 122 -22.75 -8.41 -20.57
C ASN A 122 -22.13 -7.35 -19.63
N LEU A 123 -22.80 -6.20 -19.52
CA LEU A 123 -22.45 -5.09 -18.61
C LEU A 123 -22.08 -5.53 -17.19
N HIS A 124 -22.84 -6.46 -16.59
CA HIS A 124 -22.58 -6.93 -15.22
C HIS A 124 -21.22 -7.63 -15.07
N ALA A 125 -20.82 -8.45 -16.04
CA ALA A 125 -19.52 -9.11 -16.01
C ALA A 125 -18.38 -8.09 -16.14
N ARG A 126 -18.55 -7.11 -17.04
CA ARG A 126 -17.56 -6.04 -17.27
C ARG A 126 -17.37 -5.15 -16.04
N VAL A 127 -18.46 -4.77 -15.37
CA VAL A 127 -18.39 -4.00 -14.12
C VAL A 127 -17.65 -4.80 -13.04
N GLY A 128 -17.90 -6.11 -12.95
CA GLY A 128 -17.16 -7.00 -12.06
C GLY A 128 -15.65 -7.00 -12.34
N GLU A 129 -15.26 -7.11 -13.62
CA GLU A 129 -13.85 -7.04 -14.04
C GLU A 129 -13.20 -5.70 -13.70
N GLU A 130 -13.90 -4.58 -13.93
CA GLU A 130 -13.40 -3.24 -13.59
C GLU A 130 -13.17 -3.10 -12.08
N ILE A 131 -14.13 -3.54 -11.26
CA ILE A 131 -14.00 -3.54 -9.79
C ILE A 131 -12.78 -4.36 -9.37
N LEU A 132 -12.62 -5.55 -9.93
CA LEU A 132 -11.53 -6.47 -9.61
C LEU A 132 -10.17 -5.86 -9.97
N ALA A 133 -10.02 -5.35 -11.20
CA ALA A 133 -8.79 -4.76 -11.71
C ALA A 133 -8.38 -3.51 -10.91
N HIS A 134 -9.33 -2.61 -10.64
CA HIS A 134 -9.06 -1.40 -9.87
C HIS A 134 -8.76 -1.71 -8.40
N THR A 135 -9.40 -2.73 -7.81
CA THR A 135 -9.09 -3.19 -6.45
C THR A 135 -7.63 -3.66 -6.36
N TYR A 136 -7.21 -4.49 -7.31
CA TYR A 136 -5.82 -4.95 -7.36
C TYR A 136 -4.84 -3.79 -7.58
N LEU A 137 -5.13 -2.91 -8.54
CA LEU A 137 -4.28 -1.75 -8.82
C LEU A 137 -4.17 -0.83 -7.61
N ALA A 138 -5.27 -0.58 -6.92
CA ALA A 138 -5.31 0.22 -5.71
C ALA A 138 -4.47 -0.40 -4.58
N LEU A 139 -4.52 -1.73 -4.39
CA LEU A 139 -3.69 -2.43 -3.41
C LEU A 139 -2.20 -2.28 -3.73
N VAL A 140 -1.80 -2.52 -4.98
CA VAL A 140 -0.39 -2.38 -5.39
C VAL A 140 0.09 -0.93 -5.24
N ALA A 141 -0.70 0.01 -5.73
CA ALA A 141 -0.39 1.44 -5.67
C ALA A 141 -0.28 1.92 -4.22
N ALA A 142 -1.22 1.53 -3.36
CA ALA A 142 -1.24 1.94 -1.95
C ALA A 142 -0.01 1.47 -1.19
N VAL A 143 0.57 0.32 -1.54
CA VAL A 143 1.80 -0.20 -0.94
C VAL A 143 3.05 0.37 -1.61
N PHE A 144 3.02 0.63 -2.91
CA PHE A 144 4.21 1.09 -3.64
C PHE A 144 4.48 2.59 -3.45
N LEU A 145 3.45 3.42 -3.62
CA LEU A 145 3.57 4.89 -3.66
C LEU A 145 4.14 5.48 -2.35
N PRO A 146 3.73 5.05 -1.14
CA PRO A 146 4.32 5.57 0.09
C PRO A 146 5.82 5.29 0.17
N PHE A 147 6.25 4.08 -0.19
CA PHE A 147 7.66 3.69 -0.17
C PHE A 147 8.48 4.41 -1.24
N LEU A 148 7.89 4.66 -2.42
CA LEU A 148 8.49 5.49 -3.45
C LEU A 148 8.68 6.93 -2.97
N ALA A 149 7.64 7.54 -2.39
CA ALA A 149 7.68 8.90 -1.87
C ALA A 149 8.73 9.06 -0.76
N ILE A 150 8.79 8.10 0.18
CA ILE A 150 9.81 8.09 1.23
C ILE A 150 11.21 8.03 0.63
N ARG A 151 11.44 7.17 -0.37
CA ARG A 151 12.76 7.08 -1.00
C ARG A 151 13.14 8.34 -1.76
N LEU A 152 12.20 8.95 -2.48
CA LEU A 152 12.45 10.23 -3.17
C LEU A 152 12.84 11.32 -2.16
N LEU A 153 12.07 11.45 -1.06
CA LEU A 153 12.39 12.39 0.01
C LEU A 153 13.77 12.14 0.64
N GLN A 154 14.15 10.88 0.81
CA GLN A 154 15.48 10.51 1.30
C GLN A 154 16.60 10.87 0.31
N GLN A 155 16.36 10.73 -1.00
CA GLN A 155 17.33 11.15 -2.01
C GLN A 155 17.50 12.67 -2.05
N PHE A 156 16.39 13.43 -2.05
CA PHE A 156 16.45 14.90 -2.06
C PHE A 156 17.20 15.47 -0.85
N LYS A 157 17.02 14.88 0.33
CA LYS A 157 17.73 15.31 1.55
C LYS A 157 19.25 15.07 1.48
N ASN A 158 19.72 14.11 0.69
CA ASN A 158 21.15 13.81 0.57
C ASN A 158 21.86 14.62 -0.54
N THR A 159 21.09 15.25 -1.44
CA THR A 159 21.61 16.08 -2.54
C THR A 159 21.66 17.58 -2.22
N VAL A 160 21.10 18.01 -1.09
CA VAL A 160 21.15 19.38 -0.56
C VAL A 160 22.13 19.42 0.61
#